data_AF-A0A517SXJ1-F1
#
_entry.id   AF-A0A517SXJ1-F1
#
_cell.length_a   1.000
_cell.length_b   1.000
_cell.length_c   1.000
_cell.angle_alpha   90.00
_cell.angle_beta   90.00
_cell.angle_gamma   90.00
#
_symmetry.space_group_name_H-M   'P 1'
#
loop_
_entity.id
_entity.type
_entity.pdbx_description
1 polymer ?
#
loop_
_entity_poly.entity_id
_entity_poly.type
_entity_poly.pdbx_seq_one_letter_code
_entity_poly.pdbx_strand_id
1 'polypeptide(L)'
;MLKTGFIAVIGMTLLIALLQPTHLLFNHQDSNAVGQQPDSGTELNPKHVPPLMRQKLDRAKSILEGLTLENYDKIASSARQLRLLSTETGWNVVQTEQYRIYSEQFRRDCSSLEQAAKAKDVNRAALAYVGLTVHCVQCHSYIRENKIKLTDGSLPKLPNHKRALVAHP
;
A
#
# COMPACT_ATOMS: atom_id res chain seq x y z
N MET A 1 -57.07 -7.75 -20.59
CA MET A 1 -56.76 -6.32 -20.35
C MET A 1 -55.64 -6.27 -19.33
N LEU A 2 -54.52 -5.56 -19.45
CA LEU A 2 -53.84 -4.84 -20.51
C LEU A 2 -52.41 -4.67 -19.97
N LYS A 3 -51.40 -5.00 -20.79
CA LYS A 3 -49.97 -4.89 -20.48
C LYS A 3 -49.56 -3.42 -20.39
N THR A 4 -49.09 -2.93 -19.25
CA THR A 4 -48.39 -1.62 -19.15
C THR A 4 -47.33 -1.67 -18.05
N GLY A 5 -46.12 -2.10 -18.41
CA GLY A 5 -44.99 -2.10 -17.46
C GLY A 5 -43.60 -2.08 -18.10
N PHE A 6 -43.49 -1.97 -19.43
CA PHE A 6 -42.22 -2.14 -20.15
C PHE A 6 -41.69 -0.89 -20.89
N ILE A 7 -42.33 0.28 -20.74
CA ILE A 7 -41.99 1.48 -21.53
C ILE A 7 -41.06 2.46 -20.79
N ALA A 8 -40.82 2.27 -19.48
CA ALA A 8 -40.08 3.26 -18.68
C ALA A 8 -38.54 3.12 -18.65
N VAL A 9 -37.94 2.14 -19.36
CA VAL A 9 -36.48 1.86 -19.26
C VAL A 9 -35.69 2.31 -20.51
N ILE A 10 -36.36 2.76 -21.57
CA ILE A 10 -35.71 3.11 -22.86
C ILE A 10 -35.48 4.63 -23.01
N GLY A 11 -35.98 5.45 -22.08
CA GLY A 11 -35.93 6.91 -22.16
C GLY A 11 -34.69 7.60 -21.54
N MET A 12 -33.72 6.86 -21.00
CA MET A 12 -32.59 7.46 -20.25
C MET A 12 -31.23 6.84 -20.59
N THR A 13 -31.01 6.50 -21.86
CA THR A 13 -29.72 6.00 -22.37
C THR A 13 -29.33 6.60 -23.74
N LEU A 14 -29.88 7.77 -24.08
CA LEU A 14 -29.72 8.37 -25.43
C LEU A 14 -29.30 9.86 -25.43
N LEU A 15 -28.60 10.34 -24.39
CA LEU A 15 -28.19 11.77 -24.34
C LEU A 15 -26.80 12.08 -23.73
N ILE A 16 -25.82 11.16 -23.77
CA ILE A 16 -24.43 11.49 -23.35
C ILE A 16 -23.41 10.75 -24.25
N ALA A 17 -23.40 11.05 -25.55
CA ALA A 17 -22.46 10.44 -26.50
C ALA A 17 -21.85 11.44 -27.51
N LEU A 18 -21.62 12.71 -27.13
CA LEU A 18 -21.09 13.72 -28.07
C LEU A 18 -20.08 14.73 -27.48
N LEU A 19 -19.26 14.35 -26.50
CA LEU A 19 -18.15 15.21 -26.03
C LEU A 19 -16.90 14.37 -25.72
N GLN A 20 -16.14 14.02 -26.77
CA GLN A 20 -14.74 13.60 -26.66
C GLN A 20 -13.90 14.58 -27.50
N PRO A 21 -13.15 15.51 -26.87
CA PRO A 21 -12.25 16.39 -27.57
C PRO A 21 -11.03 15.62 -28.10
N THR A 22 -10.91 15.65 -29.42
CA THR A 22 -9.74 15.25 -30.21
C THR A 22 -8.55 16.15 -29.87
N HIS A 23 -7.66 15.70 -28.99
CA HIS A 23 -6.32 16.27 -28.86
C HIS A 23 -5.29 15.17 -29.10
N LEU A 24 -5.12 14.82 -30.37
CA LEU A 24 -3.82 14.39 -30.87
C LEU A 24 -3.06 15.64 -31.33
N LEU A 25 -1.73 15.53 -31.31
CA LEU A 25 -0.72 16.48 -31.77
C LEU A 25 -0.20 17.45 -30.69
N PHE A 26 0.72 16.96 -29.85
CA PHE A 26 2.01 17.62 -29.65
C PHE A 26 3.04 16.56 -29.24
N ASN A 27 3.66 15.98 -30.27
CA ASN A 27 4.90 15.23 -30.18
C ASN A 27 6.04 16.26 -30.29
N HIS A 28 6.71 16.57 -29.20
CA HIS A 28 7.98 17.29 -29.24
C HIS A 28 9.05 16.40 -28.62
N GLN A 29 9.80 15.79 -29.52
CA GLN A 29 10.99 15.01 -29.24
C GLN A 29 12.19 15.95 -29.40
N ASP A 30 12.73 16.41 -28.29
CA ASP A 30 14.05 17.05 -28.27
C ASP A 30 15.09 16.05 -27.79
N SER A 31 16.11 15.92 -28.63
CA SER A 31 17.23 15.01 -28.49
C SER A 31 18.47 15.79 -28.03
N ASN A 32 19.33 15.11 -27.26
CA ASN A 32 20.73 15.41 -26.94
C ASN A 32 21.02 16.23 -25.67
N ALA A 33 21.57 15.55 -24.64
CA ALA A 33 22.98 15.70 -24.26
C ALA A 33 23.39 14.66 -23.19
N VAL A 34 24.50 13.97 -23.46
CA VAL A 34 25.18 12.99 -22.60
C VAL A 34 25.88 13.70 -21.42
N GLY A 35 25.81 13.11 -20.23
CA GLY A 35 26.60 13.55 -19.07
C GLY A 35 26.48 12.61 -17.87
N GLN A 36 27.39 11.64 -17.80
CA GLN A 36 27.99 10.99 -16.61
C GLN A 36 27.10 10.65 -15.38
N GLN A 37 26.91 9.35 -15.13
CA GLN A 37 26.49 8.84 -13.81
C GLN A 37 27.57 9.12 -12.74
N PRO A 38 27.14 9.34 -11.49
CA PRO A 38 27.67 8.57 -10.39
C PRO A 38 26.56 7.70 -9.77
N ASP A 39 26.88 6.42 -9.63
CA ASP A 39 26.21 5.49 -8.73
C ASP A 39 26.17 6.09 -7.30
N SER A 40 24.97 6.40 -6.80
CA SER A 40 24.71 6.47 -5.37
C SER A 40 23.20 6.41 -5.11
N GLY A 41 22.75 5.35 -4.43
CA GLY A 41 21.53 5.28 -3.60
C GLY A 41 20.21 5.67 -4.27
N THR A 42 19.43 4.67 -4.68
CA THR A 42 18.08 4.84 -5.24
C THR A 42 17.19 5.73 -4.36
N GLU A 43 17.13 7.02 -4.70
CA GLU A 43 16.15 7.97 -4.20
C GLU A 43 14.77 7.56 -4.73
N LEU A 44 13.78 7.47 -3.85
CA LEU A 44 12.53 6.84 -4.20
C LEU A 44 11.44 7.84 -4.48
N ASN A 45 10.92 7.71 -5.69
CA ASN A 45 9.85 8.53 -6.21
C ASN A 45 8.52 8.22 -5.49
N PRO A 46 7.85 9.23 -4.90
CA PRO A 46 6.50 9.13 -4.30
C PRO A 46 5.45 8.48 -5.20
N LYS A 47 5.65 8.47 -6.51
CA LYS A 47 4.81 7.76 -7.50
C LYS A 47 4.71 6.24 -7.23
N HIS A 48 5.63 5.64 -6.48
CA HIS A 48 5.64 4.20 -6.20
C HIS A 48 4.86 3.76 -4.96
N VAL A 49 4.44 4.69 -4.09
CA VAL A 49 3.65 4.36 -2.89
C VAL A 49 2.24 3.83 -3.23
N PRO A 50 1.48 4.42 -4.18
CA PRO A 50 0.17 3.87 -4.55
C PRO A 50 0.22 2.46 -5.15
N PRO A 51 1.17 2.12 -6.06
CA PRO A 51 1.40 0.74 -6.48
C PRO A 51 1.72 -0.21 -5.32
N LEU A 52 2.59 0.18 -4.39
CA LEU A 52 2.96 -0.64 -3.23
C LEU A 52 1.74 -0.92 -2.33
N MET A 53 0.93 0.10 -2.05
CA MET A 53 -0.26 -0.07 -1.21
C MET A 53 -1.33 -0.95 -1.86
N ARG A 54 -1.42 -0.96 -3.18
CA ARG A 54 -2.27 -1.91 -3.91
C ARG A 54 -1.79 -3.35 -3.74
N GLN A 55 -0.48 -3.59 -3.92
CA GLN A 55 0.10 -4.91 -3.68
C GLN A 55 -0.12 -5.38 -2.23
N LYS A 56 0.03 -4.49 -1.24
CA LYS A 56 -0.27 -4.76 0.17
C LYS A 56 -1.71 -5.24 0.37
N LEU A 57 -2.68 -4.55 -0.23
CA LEU A 57 -4.09 -4.92 -0.17
C LEU A 57 -4.35 -6.29 -0.81
N ASP A 58 -3.77 -6.54 -1.99
CA ASP A 58 -4.00 -7.80 -2.72
C ASP A 58 -3.46 -9.01 -1.94
N ARG A 59 -2.30 -8.88 -1.29
CA ARG A 59 -1.76 -9.96 -0.44
C ARG A 59 -2.57 -10.15 0.84
N ALA A 60 -3.07 -9.08 1.46
CA ALA A 60 -3.96 -9.20 2.61
C ALA A 60 -5.27 -9.93 2.27
N LYS A 61 -5.89 -9.61 1.12
CA LYS A 61 -7.07 -10.35 0.61
C LYS A 61 -6.77 -11.82 0.35
N SER A 62 -5.61 -12.11 -0.26
CA SER A 62 -5.16 -13.48 -0.54
C SER A 62 -4.95 -14.30 0.74
N ILE A 63 -4.46 -13.67 1.81
CA ILE A 63 -4.35 -14.31 3.13
C ILE A 63 -5.74 -14.66 3.67
N LEU A 64 -6.70 -13.73 3.61
CA LEU A 64 -8.08 -13.99 4.05
C LEU A 64 -8.72 -15.14 3.27
N GLU A 65 -8.57 -15.13 1.95
CA GLU A 65 -9.04 -16.24 1.10
C GLU A 65 -8.40 -17.56 1.51
N GLY A 66 -7.08 -17.56 1.75
CA GLY A 66 -6.35 -18.73 2.24
C GLY A 66 -6.87 -19.23 3.59
N LEU A 67 -7.19 -18.33 4.53
CA LEU A 67 -7.79 -18.68 5.83
C LEU A 67 -9.16 -19.34 5.66
N THR A 68 -10.02 -18.79 4.82
CA THR A 68 -11.38 -19.31 4.61
C THR A 68 -11.42 -20.66 3.89
N LEU A 69 -10.35 -21.02 3.21
CA LEU A 69 -10.22 -22.28 2.45
C LEU A 69 -9.21 -23.26 3.08
N GLU A 70 -8.66 -22.93 4.25
CA GLU A 70 -7.54 -23.66 4.88
C GLU A 70 -6.36 -23.92 3.93
N ASN A 71 -6.14 -23.01 2.97
CA ASN A 71 -5.03 -23.10 2.03
C ASN A 71 -3.76 -22.54 2.66
N TYR A 72 -3.06 -23.39 3.42
CA TYR A 72 -1.85 -23.00 4.16
C TYR A 72 -0.72 -22.48 3.27
N ASP A 73 -0.54 -23.04 2.07
CA ASP A 73 0.48 -22.56 1.14
C ASP A 73 0.17 -21.14 0.65
N LYS A 74 -1.11 -20.85 0.39
CA LYS A 74 -1.57 -19.49 0.03
C LYS A 74 -1.37 -18.51 1.17
N ILE A 75 -1.67 -18.89 2.42
CA ILE A 75 -1.42 -18.06 3.60
C ILE A 75 0.08 -17.78 3.74
N ALA A 76 0.92 -18.82 3.72
CA ALA A 76 2.36 -18.70 3.94
C ALA A 76 3.05 -17.89 2.84
N SER A 77 2.73 -18.17 1.57
CA SER A 77 3.30 -17.44 0.43
C SER A 77 2.87 -15.97 0.41
N SER A 78 1.58 -15.70 0.64
CA SER A 78 1.05 -14.32 0.67
C SER A 78 1.63 -13.52 1.84
N ALA A 79 1.73 -14.11 3.03
CA ALA A 79 2.35 -13.48 4.20
C ALA A 79 3.85 -13.20 3.99
N ARG A 80 4.58 -14.14 3.37
CA ARG A 80 6.00 -13.94 3.01
C ARG A 80 6.16 -12.77 2.03
N GLN A 81 5.37 -12.75 0.95
CA GLN A 81 5.42 -11.68 -0.04
C GLN A 81 5.06 -10.33 0.59
N LEU A 82 4.06 -10.31 1.46
CA LEU A 82 3.66 -9.11 2.19
C LEU A 82 4.76 -8.59 3.13
N ARG A 83 5.50 -9.49 3.79
CA ARG A 83 6.68 -9.13 4.59
C ARG A 83 7.80 -8.58 3.72
N LEU A 84 8.09 -9.18 2.57
CA LEU A 84 9.10 -8.70 1.62
C LEU A 84 8.77 -7.31 1.07
N LEU A 85 7.49 -7.06 0.77
CA LEU A 85 7.01 -5.75 0.35
C LEU A 85 7.38 -4.64 1.36
N SER A 86 7.46 -4.97 2.66
CA SER A 86 7.88 -4.00 3.69
C SER A 86 9.37 -3.70 3.76
N THR A 87 10.17 -4.42 2.97
CA THR A 87 11.60 -4.18 2.80
C THR A 87 11.89 -3.41 1.53
N GLU A 88 10.90 -3.27 0.65
CA GLU A 88 11.05 -2.42 -0.52
C GLU A 88 11.33 -1.00 -0.08
N THR A 89 12.16 -0.37 -0.88
CA THR A 89 12.60 0.99 -0.68
C THR A 89 11.38 1.89 -0.43
N GLY A 90 10.29 1.75 -1.22
CA GLY A 90 9.06 2.56 -1.13
C GLY A 90 8.29 2.44 0.18
N TRP A 91 8.71 1.54 1.07
CA TRP A 91 8.14 1.37 2.41
C TRP A 91 8.66 2.40 3.41
N ASN A 92 9.92 2.84 3.33
CA ASN A 92 10.54 3.67 4.38
C ASN A 92 10.51 5.18 4.05
N VAL A 93 9.40 5.65 3.47
CA VAL A 93 9.21 7.07 3.08
C VAL A 93 8.85 7.99 4.25
N VAL A 94 8.67 7.45 5.46
CA VAL A 94 8.35 8.20 6.68
C VAL A 94 9.40 7.90 7.75
N GLN A 95 10.13 8.94 8.15
CA GLN A 95 11.25 8.83 9.08
C GLN A 95 10.82 9.23 10.50
N THR A 96 9.90 8.46 11.06
CA THR A 96 9.43 8.63 12.44
C THR A 96 9.54 7.32 13.21
N GLU A 97 9.82 7.43 14.50
CA GLU A 97 9.91 6.27 15.39
C GLU A 97 8.59 5.47 15.43
N GLN A 98 7.46 6.16 15.47
CA GLN A 98 6.15 5.52 15.49
C GLN A 98 5.87 4.74 14.19
N TYR A 99 6.27 5.27 13.03
CA TYR A 99 6.17 4.56 11.76
C TYR A 99 7.04 3.30 11.72
N ARG A 100 8.26 3.38 12.28
CA ARG A 100 9.17 2.24 12.41
C ARG A 100 8.54 1.14 13.27
N ILE A 101 7.98 1.50 14.42
CA ILE A 101 7.28 0.57 15.32
C ILE A 101 6.13 -0.14 14.59
N TYR A 102 5.24 0.60 13.92
CA TYR A 102 4.14 -0.02 13.18
C TYR A 102 4.63 -0.92 12.03
N SER A 103 5.71 -0.53 11.36
CA SER A 103 6.33 -1.36 10.31
C SER A 103 6.91 -2.66 10.86
N GLU A 104 7.53 -2.62 12.04
CA GLU A 104 8.02 -3.83 12.71
C GLU A 104 6.88 -4.74 13.16
N GLN A 105 5.84 -4.16 13.75
CA GLN A 105 4.67 -4.89 14.20
C GLN A 105 3.98 -5.59 13.02
N PHE A 106 3.82 -4.90 11.90
CA PHE A 106 3.35 -5.47 10.64
C PHE A 106 4.21 -6.66 10.17
N ARG A 107 5.55 -6.53 10.20
CA ARG A 107 6.46 -7.64 9.84
C ARG A 107 6.34 -8.84 10.78
N ARG A 108 6.14 -8.59 12.08
CA ARG A 108 5.92 -9.64 13.08
C ARG A 108 4.63 -10.40 12.80
N ASP A 109 3.53 -9.71 12.48
CA ASP A 109 2.27 -10.38 12.14
C ASP A 109 2.40 -11.25 10.88
N CYS A 110 3.10 -10.73 9.85
CA CYS A 110 3.38 -11.52 8.65
C CYS A 110 4.21 -12.78 8.97
N SER A 111 5.19 -12.69 9.88
CA SER A 111 5.97 -13.85 10.33
C SER A 111 5.10 -14.85 11.12
N SER A 112 4.23 -14.37 12.01
CA SER A 112 3.28 -15.19 12.76
C SER A 112 2.31 -15.93 11.85
N LEU A 113 1.78 -15.27 10.82
CA LEU A 113 0.96 -15.88 9.77
C LEU A 113 1.71 -17.00 9.04
N GLU A 114 2.95 -16.72 8.61
CA GLU A 114 3.78 -17.69 7.90
C GLU A 114 4.07 -18.93 8.78
N GLN A 115 4.39 -18.72 10.06
CA GLN A 115 4.66 -19.80 11.01
C GLN A 115 3.40 -20.62 11.33
N ALA A 116 2.27 -19.96 11.56
CA ALA A 116 1.00 -20.64 11.83
C ALA A 116 0.54 -21.47 10.63
N ALA A 117 0.69 -20.94 9.42
CA ALA A 117 0.38 -21.67 8.20
C ALA A 117 1.28 -22.91 8.02
N LYS A 118 2.60 -22.79 8.24
CA LYS A 118 3.52 -23.94 8.20
C LYS A 118 3.18 -25.00 9.24
N ALA A 119 2.68 -24.59 10.40
CA ALA A 119 2.20 -25.48 11.45
C ALA A 119 0.78 -26.04 11.18
N LYS A 120 0.13 -25.63 10.08
CA LYS A 120 -1.26 -25.96 9.75
C LYS A 120 -2.26 -25.58 10.87
N ASP A 121 -1.99 -24.49 11.57
CA ASP A 121 -2.84 -23.97 12.64
C ASP A 121 -3.63 -22.76 12.13
N VAL A 122 -4.86 -23.01 11.66
CA VAL A 122 -5.73 -21.96 11.09
C VAL A 122 -6.20 -20.96 12.14
N ASN A 123 -6.40 -21.38 13.39
CA ASN A 123 -6.86 -20.50 14.46
C ASN A 123 -5.76 -19.51 14.85
N ARG A 124 -4.51 -19.98 14.97
CA ARG A 124 -3.35 -19.12 15.19
C ARG A 124 -3.13 -18.19 13.99
N ALA A 125 -3.31 -18.68 12.77
CA ALA A 125 -3.20 -17.85 11.57
C ALA A 125 -4.28 -16.76 11.52
N ALA A 126 -5.52 -17.08 11.88
CA ALA A 126 -6.62 -16.12 11.94
C ALA A 126 -6.37 -15.02 12.98
N LEU A 127 -5.87 -15.36 14.17
CA LEU A 127 -5.52 -14.37 15.18
C LEU A 127 -4.37 -13.45 14.70
N ALA A 128 -3.35 -14.01 14.05
CA ALA A 128 -2.29 -13.22 13.45
C ALA A 128 -2.80 -12.29 12.32
N TYR A 129 -3.80 -12.73 11.55
CA TYR A 129 -4.46 -11.89 10.54
C TYR A 129 -5.22 -10.72 11.17
N VAL A 130 -5.91 -10.93 12.30
CA VAL A 130 -6.52 -9.83 13.05
C VAL A 130 -5.46 -8.82 13.48
N GLY A 131 -4.34 -9.28 14.05
CA GLY A 131 -3.19 -8.42 14.39
C GLY A 131 -2.71 -7.60 13.19
N LEU A 132 -2.51 -8.26 12.04
CA LEU A 132 -2.13 -7.61 10.79
C LEU A 132 -3.10 -6.49 10.41
N THR A 133 -4.41 -6.73 10.48
CA THR A 133 -5.42 -5.71 10.15
C THR A 133 -5.41 -4.52 11.12
N VAL A 134 -5.23 -4.77 12.42
CA VAL A 134 -5.11 -3.72 13.44
C VAL A 134 -3.91 -2.81 13.15
N HIS A 135 -2.73 -3.37 12.90
CA HIS A 135 -1.54 -2.56 12.63
C HIS A 135 -1.60 -1.84 11.28
N CYS A 136 -2.31 -2.39 10.29
CA CYS A 136 -2.62 -1.67 9.05
C CYS A 136 -3.43 -0.40 9.33
N VAL A 137 -4.48 -0.49 10.14
CA VAL A 137 -5.34 0.64 10.47
C VAL A 137 -4.57 1.65 11.33
N GLN A 138 -3.83 1.21 12.35
CA GLN A 138 -3.06 2.09 13.23
C GLN A 138 -2.03 2.92 12.47
N CYS A 139 -1.26 2.30 11.57
CA CYS A 139 -0.30 3.02 10.74
C CYS A 139 -1.02 4.07 9.85
N HIS A 140 -2.14 3.71 9.22
CA HIS A 140 -2.88 4.64 8.36
C HIS A 140 -3.51 5.79 9.14
N SER A 141 -4.03 5.54 10.35
CA SER A 141 -4.53 6.59 11.24
C SER A 141 -3.42 7.55 11.64
N TYR A 142 -2.26 7.03 12.04
CA TYR A 142 -1.08 7.83 12.36
C TYR A 142 -0.65 8.75 11.21
N ILE A 143 -0.54 8.21 9.99
CA ILE A 143 -0.19 9.00 8.79
C ILE A 143 -1.20 10.12 8.54
N ARG A 144 -2.51 9.83 8.65
CA ARG A 144 -3.60 10.79 8.42
C ARG A 144 -3.60 11.90 9.46
N GLU A 145 -3.53 11.54 10.74
CA GLU A 145 -3.61 12.47 11.88
C GLU A 145 -2.41 13.41 11.92
N ASN A 146 -1.22 12.90 11.62
CA ASN A 146 0.01 13.68 11.62
C ASN A 146 0.23 14.43 10.30
N LYS A 147 -0.72 14.37 9.35
CA LYS A 147 -0.66 14.98 8.03
C LYS A 147 0.69 14.74 7.34
N ILE A 148 1.23 13.53 7.52
CA ILE A 148 2.55 13.19 7.03
C ILE A 148 2.49 13.22 5.51
N LYS A 149 3.15 14.22 4.92
CA LYS A 149 3.38 14.25 3.49
C LYS A 149 4.42 13.19 3.22
N LEU A 150 4.09 12.25 2.33
CA LEU A 150 5.05 11.32 1.76
C LEU A 150 6.12 12.20 1.11
N THR A 151 7.30 12.25 1.70
CA THR A 151 8.31 13.16 1.19
C THR A 151 8.84 12.63 -0.13
N ASP A 152 9.25 13.54 -1.00
CA ASP A 152 9.90 13.28 -2.29
C ASP A 152 11.33 12.73 -2.17
N GLY A 153 11.69 12.18 -1.01
CA GLY A 153 13.07 11.86 -0.66
C GLY A 153 13.72 12.91 0.23
N SER A 154 13.16 14.12 0.36
CA SER A 154 13.66 15.11 1.31
C SER A 154 13.19 14.80 2.74
N LEU A 155 14.11 14.70 3.70
CA LEU A 155 13.78 14.51 5.12
C LEU A 155 12.91 15.69 5.62
N PRO A 156 11.74 15.44 6.25
CA PRO A 156 11.02 16.50 6.92
C PRO A 156 11.89 16.99 8.09
N LYS A 157 12.21 18.29 8.12
CA LYS A 157 12.88 18.90 9.27
C LYS A 157 11.97 18.72 10.49
N LEU A 158 12.40 17.87 11.43
CA LEU A 158 11.71 17.68 12.70
C LEU A 158 11.53 19.05 13.38
N PRO A 159 10.32 19.38 13.87
CA PRO A 159 10.11 20.61 14.62
C PRO A 159 10.98 20.61 15.88
N ASN A 160 11.59 21.76 16.16
CA ASN A 160 12.69 21.98 17.09
C ASN A 160 12.37 21.76 18.60
N HIS A 161 11.27 21.08 18.95
CA HIS A 161 10.82 20.93 20.34
C HIS A 161 11.07 19.53 20.95
N LYS A 162 11.67 18.58 20.20
CA LYS A 162 12.02 17.23 20.72
C LYS A 162 13.46 16.83 20.43
N ARG A 163 14.39 17.78 20.55
CA ARG A 163 15.84 17.51 20.49
C ARG A 163 16.47 17.32 21.89
N ALA A 164 15.66 17.26 22.95
CA ALA A 164 16.12 17.23 24.34
C ALA A 164 15.90 15.90 25.09
N LEU A 165 15.50 14.80 24.43
CA LEU A 165 15.21 13.52 25.13
C LEU A 165 15.98 12.31 24.60
N VAL A 166 16.96 12.49 23.70
CA VAL A 166 17.78 11.37 23.19
C VAL A 166 19.28 11.65 23.34
N ALA A 167 19.66 12.39 24.38
CA ALA A 167 21.06 12.57 24.74
C ALA A 167 21.22 12.41 26.25
N HIS A 168 21.16 11.19 26.74
CA HIS A 168 21.92 10.75 27.91
C HIS A 168 22.32 9.27 27.73
N PRO A 169 23.54 8.90 28.16
CA PRO A 169 24.23 7.66 27.78
C PRO A 169 23.55 6.39 28.32
#